data_AF-A0A926ADZ7-F1
#
_entry.id   AF-A0A926ADZ7-F1
#
_cell.length_a   1.000
_cell.length_b   1.000
_cell.length_c   1.000
_cell.angle_alpha   90.00
_cell.angle_beta   90.00
_cell.angle_gamma   90.00
#
_symmetry.space_group_name_H-M   'P 1'
#
loop_
_entity.id
_entity.type
_entity.pdbx_description
1 polymer ?
#
loop_
_entity_poly.entity_id
_entity_poly.type
_entity_poly.pdbx_seq_one_letter_code
_entity_poly.pdbx_strand_id
1 'polypeptide(L)'
;MQILKGFVKDVLYAPQLATRMPEPYPLADFNVNTVRHHGLIQIGTPGNHIAFARWISPKRTRSYPFARLYDIFHYNTRKVAIIPIIKDEGWDSANNDRINYMTFSWMSLLDIFIVLAWYEDAQRKPGLKELITSQKLNSQHVQHQLVEISRYHLSALHWNTSHFEREFQPVYRQAVQSYERIAVDRQVQLHNPNEHLRVLDRYLNDGQFSLEAFKQETLIRSLAAARRETQTSHNMESVSSGIKHLLYISNYLGGEYHLAPDEVFQA
;
A
#
# COMPACT_ATOMS: atom_id res chain seq x y z
N MET A 1 -7.03 -11.75 26.51
CA MET A 1 -6.27 -11.09 25.42
C MET A 1 -4.91 -10.68 25.97
N GLN A 2 -3.85 -11.35 25.57
CA GLN A 2 -2.47 -10.98 25.92
C GLN A 2 -1.84 -10.20 24.76
N ILE A 3 -1.04 -9.19 25.09
CA ILE A 3 -0.22 -8.45 24.12
C ILE A 3 1.17 -9.07 24.12
N LEU A 4 1.56 -9.62 22.98
CA LEU A 4 2.90 -10.14 22.73
C LEU A 4 3.73 -9.03 22.09
N LYS A 5 5.00 -8.93 22.51
CA LYS A 5 5.94 -7.93 21.98
C LYS A 5 7.08 -8.63 21.28
N GLY A 6 7.47 -8.14 20.12
CA GLY A 6 8.60 -8.64 19.33
C GLY A 6 9.47 -7.50 18.80
N PHE A 7 10.71 -7.83 18.46
CA PHE A 7 11.64 -6.89 17.85
C PHE A 7 12.36 -7.56 16.67
N VAL A 8 12.28 -6.96 15.50
CA VAL A 8 12.98 -7.43 14.29
C VAL A 8 14.32 -6.73 14.19
N LYS A 9 15.40 -7.51 14.36
CA LYS A 9 16.78 -7.07 14.13
C LYS A 9 17.17 -7.24 12.68
N ASP A 10 17.00 -8.45 12.17
CA ASP A 10 17.38 -8.85 10.81
C ASP A 10 16.24 -9.60 10.14
N VAL A 11 16.21 -9.56 8.80
CA VAL A 11 15.29 -10.33 7.98
C VAL A 11 16.10 -11.16 7.00
N LEU A 12 16.08 -12.48 7.19
CA LEU A 12 16.65 -13.44 6.25
C LEU A 12 15.50 -14.16 5.55
N TYR A 13 15.48 -14.11 4.23
CA TYR A 13 14.45 -14.75 3.42
C TYR A 13 15.07 -15.47 2.24
N ALA A 14 14.83 -16.78 2.15
CA ALA A 14 15.14 -17.60 0.99
C ALA A 14 13.85 -17.87 0.22
N PRO A 15 13.63 -17.25 -0.96
CA PRO A 15 12.42 -17.44 -1.74
C PRO A 15 12.21 -18.91 -2.12
N GLN A 16 11.07 -19.48 -1.75
CA GLN A 16 10.73 -20.88 -2.04
C GLN A 16 9.84 -21.02 -3.29
N LEU A 17 9.15 -19.94 -3.68
CA LEU A 17 8.20 -19.91 -4.79
C LEU A 17 8.69 -18.94 -5.86
N ALA A 18 9.70 -19.35 -6.63
CA ALA A 18 10.18 -18.58 -7.78
C ALA A 18 9.42 -19.01 -9.03
N THR A 19 8.51 -18.16 -9.51
CA THR A 19 7.93 -18.31 -10.84
C THR A 19 8.97 -17.98 -11.91
N ARG A 20 8.89 -18.65 -13.08
CA ARG A 20 9.75 -18.34 -14.22
C ARG A 20 9.69 -16.85 -14.56
N MET A 21 10.85 -16.24 -14.77
CA MET A 21 10.99 -14.82 -15.09
C MET A 21 10.14 -14.48 -16.32
N PRO A 22 9.12 -13.61 -16.20
CA PRO A 22 8.39 -13.12 -17.35
C PRO A 22 9.30 -12.19 -18.18
N GLU A 23 9.02 -12.08 -19.47
CA GLU A 23 9.65 -11.08 -20.33
C GLU A 23 9.48 -9.68 -19.70
N PRO A 24 10.56 -8.92 -19.48
CA PRO A 24 10.49 -7.58 -18.93
C PRO A 24 9.69 -6.63 -19.82
N TYR A 25 8.88 -5.76 -19.22
CA TYR A 25 8.21 -4.69 -19.95
C TYR A 25 9.20 -3.55 -20.21
N PRO A 26 9.37 -3.06 -21.45
CA PRO A 26 10.11 -1.83 -21.69
C PRO A 26 9.47 -0.66 -20.94
N LEU A 27 10.26 0.17 -20.24
CA LEU A 27 9.73 1.31 -19.49
C LEU A 27 8.90 2.26 -20.36
N ALA A 28 9.30 2.47 -21.62
CA ALA A 28 8.59 3.31 -22.58
C ALA A 28 7.16 2.82 -22.86
N ASP A 29 6.95 1.51 -22.81
CA ASP A 29 5.66 0.85 -23.09
C ASP A 29 4.92 0.46 -21.80
N PHE A 30 5.50 0.75 -20.63
CA PHE A 30 4.98 0.27 -19.35
C PHE A 30 3.68 0.99 -18.97
N ASN A 31 2.53 0.33 -19.17
CA ASN A 31 1.27 0.82 -18.65
C ASN A 31 0.83 0.02 -17.42
N VAL A 32 0.87 0.67 -16.25
CA VAL A 32 0.54 0.03 -14.96
C VAL A 32 -0.84 -0.60 -14.94
N ASN A 33 -1.77 -0.16 -15.79
CA ASN A 33 -3.14 -0.68 -15.82
C ASN A 33 -3.29 -1.95 -16.66
N THR A 34 -2.44 -2.18 -17.66
CA THR A 34 -2.56 -3.29 -18.61
C THR A 34 -1.59 -4.44 -18.33
N VAL A 35 -0.48 -4.17 -17.65
CA VAL A 35 0.50 -5.19 -17.25
C VAL A 35 -0.04 -6.11 -16.14
N ARG A 36 0.63 -7.24 -15.95
CA ARG A 36 0.42 -8.12 -14.80
C ARG A 36 0.59 -7.36 -13.48
N HIS A 37 0.01 -7.88 -12.40
CA HIS A 37 0.11 -7.26 -11.08
C HIS A 37 1.53 -7.25 -10.50
N HIS A 38 2.44 -8.05 -11.03
CA HIS A 38 3.85 -8.04 -10.70
C HIS A 38 4.67 -8.37 -11.96
N GLY A 39 5.96 -8.07 -11.94
CA GLY A 39 6.88 -8.45 -13.02
C GLY A 39 8.18 -7.65 -12.99
N LEU A 40 8.85 -7.61 -14.15
CA LEU A 40 10.07 -6.83 -14.36
C LEU A 40 9.81 -5.70 -15.36
N ILE A 41 10.45 -4.57 -15.14
CA ILE A 41 10.48 -3.42 -16.04
C ILE A 41 11.92 -3.23 -16.47
N GLN A 42 12.19 -3.19 -17.77
CA GLN A 42 13.50 -2.90 -18.31
C GLN A 42 13.75 -1.40 -18.35
N ILE A 43 14.87 -0.98 -17.75
CA ILE A 43 15.29 0.41 -17.64
C ILE A 43 16.54 0.66 -18.48
N GLY A 44 16.37 1.34 -19.61
CA GLY A 44 17.49 1.68 -20.49
C GLY A 44 18.09 0.43 -21.14
N THR A 45 19.30 0.05 -20.74
CA THR A 45 20.05 -1.04 -21.37
C THR A 45 19.50 -2.43 -21.00
N PRO A 46 19.65 -3.43 -21.89
CA PRO A 46 19.29 -4.82 -21.58
C PRO A 46 19.98 -5.30 -20.30
N GLY A 47 19.23 -6.01 -19.44
CA GLY A 47 19.73 -6.55 -18.17
C GLY A 47 19.52 -5.64 -16.95
N ASN A 48 19.27 -4.34 -17.16
CA ASN A 48 18.93 -3.43 -16.07
C ASN A 48 17.41 -3.42 -15.84
N HIS A 49 16.97 -3.97 -14.71
CA HIS A 49 15.55 -4.18 -14.43
C HIS A 49 15.12 -3.59 -13.10
N ILE A 50 13.84 -3.25 -12.99
CA ILE A 50 13.16 -3.03 -11.70
C ILE A 50 12.06 -4.07 -11.56
N ALA A 51 12.03 -4.78 -10.43
CA ALA A 51 10.91 -5.64 -10.09
C ALA A 51 9.79 -4.81 -9.47
N PHE A 52 8.56 -5.00 -9.91
CA PHE A 52 7.42 -4.20 -9.43
C PHE A 52 6.28 -5.09 -8.93
N ALA A 53 5.54 -4.58 -7.95
CA ALA A 53 4.26 -5.11 -7.50
C ALA A 53 3.23 -3.98 -7.46
N ARG A 54 2.16 -4.12 -8.23
CA ARG A 54 1.01 -3.20 -8.29
C ARG A 54 -0.04 -3.59 -7.27
N TRP A 55 -0.38 -2.66 -6.39
CA TRP A 55 -1.42 -2.84 -5.40
C TRP A 55 -2.76 -2.31 -5.91
N ILE A 56 -3.84 -3.02 -5.59
CA ILE A 56 -5.21 -2.62 -5.94
C ILE A 56 -5.84 -1.77 -4.84
N SER A 57 -5.37 -1.87 -3.60
CA SER A 57 -5.83 -1.05 -2.46
C SER A 57 -4.63 -0.68 -1.61
N PRO A 58 -4.63 0.51 -0.96
CA PRO A 58 -3.63 0.81 0.06
C PRO A 58 -3.73 -0.12 1.28
N LYS A 59 -4.89 -0.74 1.52
CA LYS A 59 -5.13 -1.60 2.69
C LYS A 59 -4.74 -3.06 2.42
N ARG A 60 -4.14 -3.66 3.46
CA ARG A 60 -3.49 -4.98 3.42
C ARG A 60 -4.41 -6.20 3.30
N THR A 61 -5.73 -6.05 3.45
CA THR A 61 -6.60 -7.18 3.84
C THR A 61 -7.59 -7.67 2.78
N ARG A 62 -7.80 -6.97 1.65
CA ARG A 62 -8.82 -7.38 0.65
C ARG A 62 -8.27 -7.97 -0.64
N SER A 63 -7.04 -7.63 -1.02
CA SER A 63 -6.39 -8.13 -2.24
C SER A 63 -5.03 -8.75 -1.99
N TYR A 64 -4.76 -9.09 -0.72
CA TYR A 64 -3.48 -9.57 -0.19
C TYR A 64 -2.25 -8.92 -0.85
N PRO A 65 -2.11 -7.58 -0.81
CA PRO A 65 -1.03 -6.87 -1.48
C PRO A 65 0.37 -7.37 -1.09
N PHE A 66 0.57 -7.86 0.13
CA PHE A 66 1.84 -8.46 0.53
C PHE A 66 2.13 -9.80 -0.17
N ALA A 67 1.11 -10.56 -0.56
CA ALA A 67 1.31 -11.76 -1.36
C ALA A 67 2.11 -11.45 -2.64
N ARG A 68 1.80 -10.30 -3.27
CA ARG A 68 2.46 -9.83 -4.49
C ARG A 68 3.93 -9.44 -4.29
N LEU A 69 4.35 -9.19 -3.05
CA LEU A 69 5.76 -8.91 -2.76
C LEU A 69 6.60 -10.19 -2.80
N TYR A 70 6.03 -11.32 -2.37
CA TYR A 70 6.70 -12.63 -2.50
C TYR A 70 6.99 -12.99 -3.95
N ASP A 71 6.11 -12.58 -4.88
CA ASP A 71 6.31 -12.76 -6.33
C ASP A 71 7.52 -12.00 -6.87
N ILE A 72 8.01 -10.96 -6.17
CA ILE A 72 9.16 -10.16 -6.60
C ILE A 72 10.40 -10.28 -5.70
N PHE A 73 10.27 -10.90 -4.52
CA PHE A 73 11.38 -10.99 -3.58
C PHE A 73 12.58 -11.78 -4.11
N HIS A 74 12.34 -12.75 -5.00
CA HIS A 74 13.39 -13.59 -5.57
C HIS A 74 14.25 -12.89 -6.62
N TYR A 75 13.85 -11.71 -7.12
CA TYR A 75 14.67 -10.97 -8.07
C TYR A 75 15.80 -10.23 -7.35
N ASN A 76 17.03 -10.43 -7.84
CA ASN A 76 18.20 -9.66 -7.40
C ASN A 76 18.28 -8.30 -8.10
N THR A 77 17.24 -7.50 -7.93
CA THR A 77 17.19 -6.11 -8.39
C THR A 77 16.34 -5.27 -7.42
N ARG A 78 16.26 -3.96 -7.68
CA ARG A 78 15.39 -3.02 -6.95
C ARG A 78 13.94 -3.47 -7.05
N LYS A 79 13.24 -3.39 -5.92
CA LYS A 79 11.85 -3.81 -5.78
C LYS A 79 11.00 -2.59 -5.52
N VAL A 80 9.91 -2.44 -6.26
CA VAL A 80 8.99 -1.31 -6.16
C VAL A 80 7.58 -1.79 -5.85
N ALA A 81 6.93 -1.16 -4.88
CA ALA A 81 5.50 -1.28 -4.66
C ALA A 81 4.80 -0.03 -5.20
N ILE A 82 3.89 -0.21 -6.17
CA ILE A 82 3.07 0.86 -6.72
C ILE A 82 1.73 0.84 -5.99
N ILE A 83 1.46 1.87 -5.18
CA ILE A 83 0.38 1.86 -4.19
C ILE A 83 -0.54 3.07 -4.39
N PRO A 84 -1.86 2.86 -4.64
CA PRO A 84 -2.82 3.96 -4.59
C PRO A 84 -2.91 4.53 -3.18
N ILE A 85 -2.79 5.84 -3.02
CA ILE A 85 -2.82 6.50 -1.71
C ILE A 85 -4.21 6.47 -1.06
N ILE A 86 -5.27 6.48 -1.88
CA ILE A 86 -6.68 6.39 -1.50
C ILE A 86 -7.37 5.39 -2.43
N LYS A 87 -8.26 4.58 -1.87
CA LYS A 87 -9.21 3.78 -2.62
C LYS A 87 -10.62 4.00 -2.11
N ASP A 88 -11.41 4.72 -2.89
CA ASP A 88 -12.85 4.91 -2.67
C ASP A 88 -13.62 4.00 -3.63
N GLU A 89 -14.53 3.16 -3.12
CA GLU A 89 -15.40 2.31 -3.96
C GLU A 89 -16.79 2.89 -4.17
N GLY A 90 -17.15 4.02 -3.56
CA GLY A 90 -18.49 4.60 -3.62
C GLY A 90 -19.06 4.96 -2.26
N TRP A 91 -20.02 5.89 -2.24
CA TRP A 91 -20.72 6.34 -1.03
C TRP A 91 -21.38 5.19 -0.25
N ASP A 92 -22.01 4.26 -0.97
CA ASP A 92 -22.67 3.09 -0.37
C ASP A 92 -21.69 2.00 0.10
N SER A 93 -20.38 2.25 0.00
CA SER A 93 -19.33 1.31 0.37
C SER A 93 -18.65 1.69 1.68
N ALA A 94 -18.50 0.73 2.58
CA ALA A 94 -17.58 0.88 3.72
C ALA A 94 -16.09 0.94 3.29
N ASN A 95 -15.79 0.76 2.00
CA ASN A 95 -14.43 0.68 1.48
C ASN A 95 -13.94 2.05 0.97
N ASN A 96 -13.47 2.83 1.94
CA ASN A 96 -12.75 4.09 1.75
C ASN A 96 -11.36 3.99 2.38
N ASP A 97 -10.49 3.20 1.74
CA ASP A 97 -9.17 2.84 2.24
C ASP A 97 -8.15 3.95 1.97
N ARG A 98 -7.17 4.09 2.87
CA ARG A 98 -6.03 5.02 2.73
C ARG A 98 -4.75 4.31 3.11
N ILE A 99 -3.62 4.78 2.58
CA ILE A 99 -2.31 4.26 2.96
C ILE A 99 -2.07 4.47 4.47
N ASN A 100 -1.34 3.55 5.09
CA ASN A 100 -1.07 3.53 6.52
C ASN A 100 0.44 3.57 6.78
N TYR A 101 0.86 4.11 7.92
CA TYR A 101 2.26 4.12 8.32
C TYR A 101 2.87 2.71 8.40
N MET A 102 2.11 1.69 8.77
CA MET A 102 2.62 0.31 8.73
C MET A 102 3.07 -0.10 7.33
N THR A 103 2.41 0.38 6.26
CA THR A 103 2.85 0.11 4.88
C THR A 103 4.21 0.73 4.63
N PHE A 104 4.42 1.99 5.01
CA PHE A 104 5.72 2.65 4.98
C PHE A 104 6.78 1.82 5.75
N SER A 105 6.49 1.44 7.00
CA SER A 105 7.41 0.67 7.83
C SER A 105 7.76 -0.70 7.22
N TRP A 106 6.78 -1.41 6.64
CA TRP A 106 7.03 -2.71 6.02
C TRP A 106 7.89 -2.60 4.77
N MET A 107 7.59 -1.63 3.89
CA MET A 107 8.35 -1.48 2.65
C MET A 107 9.79 -1.03 2.92
N SER A 108 9.98 -0.11 3.86
CA SER A 108 11.33 0.31 4.26
C SER A 108 12.13 -0.81 4.93
N LEU A 109 11.51 -1.65 5.77
CA LEU A 109 12.19 -2.80 6.39
C LEU A 109 12.64 -3.85 5.36
N LEU A 110 11.84 -4.06 4.32
CA LEU A 110 12.08 -5.11 3.32
C LEU A 110 12.85 -4.60 2.09
N ASP A 111 13.40 -3.39 2.16
CA ASP A 111 14.09 -2.67 1.09
C ASP A 111 13.27 -2.57 -0.21
N ILE A 112 12.00 -2.19 -0.07
CA ILE A 112 11.05 -1.97 -1.16
C ILE A 112 10.74 -0.49 -1.29
N PHE A 113 10.97 0.05 -2.47
CA PHE A 113 10.69 1.44 -2.83
C PHE A 113 9.18 1.63 -3.05
N ILE A 114 8.60 2.68 -2.50
CA ILE A 114 7.19 3.02 -2.67
C ILE A 114 7.04 4.02 -3.82
N VAL A 115 6.10 3.73 -4.72
CA VAL A 115 5.50 4.73 -5.62
C VAL A 115 4.10 5.04 -5.11
N LEU A 116 3.93 6.24 -4.55
CA LEU A 116 2.60 6.77 -4.23
C LEU A 116 1.89 7.16 -5.53
N ALA A 117 0.74 6.55 -5.79
CA ALA A 117 -0.07 6.79 -6.98
C ALA A 117 -1.51 7.13 -6.60
N TRP A 118 -2.32 7.50 -7.59
CA TRP A 118 -3.75 7.71 -7.44
C TRP A 118 -4.52 7.10 -8.61
N TYR A 119 -5.79 6.80 -8.37
CA TYR A 119 -6.73 6.40 -9.39
C TYR A 119 -7.26 7.63 -10.12
N GLU A 120 -7.16 7.64 -11.45
CA GLU A 120 -7.60 8.75 -12.30
C GLU A 120 -8.90 8.48 -13.06
N ASP A 121 -9.28 7.21 -13.18
CA ASP A 121 -10.48 6.74 -13.86
C ASP A 121 -11.04 5.50 -13.15
N ALA A 122 -12.32 5.22 -13.35
CA ALA A 122 -13.02 4.04 -12.86
C ALA A 122 -14.23 3.73 -13.74
N GLN A 123 -14.86 2.57 -13.54
CA GLN A 123 -16.14 2.23 -14.16
C GLN A 123 -17.23 2.15 -13.10
N ARG A 124 -18.46 2.49 -13.47
CA ARG A 124 -19.62 2.21 -12.61
C ARG A 124 -19.78 0.70 -12.46
N LYS A 125 -20.05 0.24 -11.24
CA LYS A 125 -20.30 -1.17 -10.97
C LYS A 125 -21.71 -1.55 -11.47
N PRO A 126 -21.86 -2.53 -12.38
CA PRO A 126 -23.17 -2.91 -12.89
C PRO A 126 -24.11 -3.34 -11.76
N GLY A 127 -25.35 -2.84 -11.79
CA GLY A 127 -26.39 -3.18 -10.82
C GLY A 127 -26.28 -2.50 -9.44
N LEU A 128 -25.25 -1.69 -9.19
CA LEU A 128 -25.07 -0.99 -7.90
C LEU A 128 -24.90 0.51 -8.14
N LYS A 129 -25.85 1.29 -7.61
CA LYS A 129 -26.10 2.67 -8.04
C LYS A 129 -24.89 3.59 -7.83
N GLU A 130 -24.31 3.58 -6.64
CA GLU A 130 -23.25 4.53 -6.23
C GLU A 130 -21.86 3.88 -6.13
N LEU A 131 -21.67 2.67 -6.68
CA LEU A 131 -20.40 1.96 -6.58
C LEU A 131 -19.58 2.04 -7.86
N ILE A 132 -18.26 2.10 -7.70
CA ILE A 132 -17.27 2.05 -8.77
C ILE A 132 -16.39 0.81 -8.67
N THR A 133 -15.84 0.40 -9.81
CA THR A 133 -14.92 -0.73 -9.98
C THR A 133 -13.93 -0.42 -11.11
N SER A 134 -13.05 -1.37 -11.44
CA SER A 134 -12.09 -1.25 -12.54
C SER A 134 -11.30 0.07 -12.52
N GLN A 135 -10.91 0.52 -11.33
CA GLN A 135 -10.20 1.78 -11.14
C GLN A 135 -8.80 1.70 -11.79
N LYS A 136 -8.39 2.77 -12.49
CA LYS A 136 -7.13 2.86 -13.23
C LYS A 136 -6.21 3.91 -12.64
N LEU A 137 -4.97 3.52 -12.36
CA LEU A 137 -3.93 4.41 -11.85
C LEU A 137 -3.46 5.37 -12.94
N ASN A 138 -3.02 6.56 -12.57
CA ASN A 138 -2.32 7.43 -13.50
C ASN A 138 -0.98 6.81 -13.94
N SER A 139 -0.93 6.30 -15.17
CA SER A 139 0.23 5.54 -15.64
C SER A 139 1.45 6.42 -15.91
N GLN A 140 1.23 7.67 -16.33
CA GLN A 140 2.31 8.62 -16.62
C GLN A 140 3.06 9.00 -15.34
N HIS A 141 2.35 9.28 -14.26
CA HIS A 141 2.92 9.53 -12.93
C HIS A 141 3.73 8.33 -12.44
N VAL A 142 3.18 7.12 -12.57
CA VAL A 142 3.90 5.90 -12.19
C VAL A 142 5.19 5.73 -12.99
N GLN A 143 5.16 5.92 -14.32
CA GLN A 143 6.37 5.87 -15.14
C GLN A 143 7.41 6.92 -14.70
N HIS A 144 6.98 8.16 -14.43
CA HIS A 144 7.87 9.23 -13.96
C HIS A 144 8.57 8.83 -12.66
N GLN A 145 7.82 8.31 -11.68
CA GLN A 145 8.36 7.85 -10.41
C GLN A 145 9.33 6.66 -10.57
N LEU A 146 9.05 5.75 -11.50
CA LEU A 146 9.98 4.66 -11.82
C LEU A 146 11.29 5.17 -12.43
N VAL A 147 11.26 6.22 -13.26
CA VAL A 147 12.46 6.88 -13.78
C VAL A 147 13.27 7.47 -12.63
N GLU A 148 12.65 8.19 -11.70
CA GLU A 148 13.34 8.74 -10.53
C GLU A 148 13.97 7.66 -9.67
N ILE A 149 13.20 6.62 -9.33
CA ILE A 149 13.68 5.48 -8.54
C ILE A 149 14.86 4.82 -9.23
N SER A 150 14.86 4.67 -10.56
CA SER A 150 15.98 4.05 -11.28
C SER A 150 17.29 4.83 -11.19
N ARG A 151 17.22 6.14 -10.92
CA ARG A 151 18.37 7.04 -10.76
C ARG A 151 18.73 7.29 -9.29
N TYR A 152 17.89 6.84 -8.35
CA TYR A 152 18.16 6.96 -6.92
C TYR A 152 19.25 5.98 -6.49
N HIS A 153 20.05 6.28 -5.46
CA HIS A 153 21.20 5.43 -5.07
C HIS A 153 21.15 4.94 -3.63
N LEU A 154 20.38 5.59 -2.76
CA LEU A 154 20.24 5.16 -1.37
C LEU A 154 19.16 4.07 -1.24
N SER A 155 19.07 3.50 -0.04
CA SER A 155 18.11 2.44 0.29
C SER A 155 16.65 2.86 0.12
N ALA A 156 15.73 1.89 0.12
CA ALA A 156 14.30 2.18 0.13
C ALA A 156 13.84 3.03 1.32
N LEU A 157 14.44 2.88 2.52
CA LEU A 157 14.10 3.74 3.67
C LEU A 157 14.29 5.22 3.35
N HIS A 158 15.47 5.61 2.86
CA HIS A 158 15.80 6.97 2.46
C HIS A 158 14.86 7.47 1.36
N TRP A 159 14.63 6.67 0.31
CA TRP A 159 13.68 7.02 -0.75
C TRP A 159 12.28 7.24 -0.18
N ASN A 160 11.75 6.28 0.56
CA ASN A 160 10.39 6.32 1.09
C ASN A 160 10.19 7.53 1.99
N THR A 161 11.16 7.87 2.85
CA THR A 161 11.09 9.05 3.72
C THR A 161 11.00 10.32 2.89
N SER A 162 11.98 10.59 2.02
CA SER A 162 11.99 11.79 1.18
C SER A 162 10.80 11.86 0.22
N HIS A 163 10.37 10.71 -0.30
CA HIS A 163 9.21 10.59 -1.18
C HIS A 163 7.91 10.95 -0.45
N PHE A 164 7.70 10.47 0.78
CA PHE A 164 6.53 10.85 1.57
C PHE A 164 6.56 12.33 1.94
N GLU A 165 7.71 12.85 2.39
CA GLU A 165 7.86 14.27 2.75
C GLU A 165 7.55 15.21 1.58
N ARG A 166 8.00 14.87 0.37
CA ARG A 166 7.80 15.70 -0.83
C ARG A 166 6.46 15.47 -1.53
N GLU A 167 6.08 14.21 -1.71
CA GLU A 167 5.02 13.83 -2.64
C GLU A 167 3.69 13.46 -1.97
N PHE A 168 3.65 13.21 -0.65
CA PHE A 168 2.42 12.72 -0.02
C PHE A 168 1.26 13.71 -0.16
N GLN A 169 1.48 14.98 0.19
CA GLN A 169 0.45 16.02 0.10
C GLN A 169 -0.05 16.25 -1.35
N PRO A 170 0.82 16.49 -2.36
CA PRO A 170 0.34 16.69 -3.73
C PRO A 170 -0.35 15.43 -4.30
N VAL A 171 0.19 14.23 -4.09
CA VAL A 171 -0.43 12.98 -4.57
C VAL A 171 -1.78 12.73 -3.88
N TYR A 172 -1.89 13.02 -2.59
CA TYR A 172 -3.15 12.87 -1.85
C TYR A 172 -4.22 13.84 -2.37
N ARG A 173 -3.88 15.12 -2.58
CA ARG A 173 -4.82 16.11 -3.13
C ARG A 173 -5.24 15.75 -4.55
N GLN A 174 -4.29 15.29 -5.38
CA GLN A 174 -4.58 14.80 -6.73
C GLN A 174 -5.53 13.60 -6.73
N ALA A 175 -5.39 12.69 -5.75
CA ALA A 175 -6.31 11.57 -5.58
C ALA A 175 -7.73 12.04 -5.24
N VAL A 176 -7.88 13.01 -4.32
CA VAL A 176 -9.19 13.59 -3.97
C VAL A 176 -9.85 14.22 -5.20
N GLN A 177 -9.13 15.10 -5.90
CA GLN A 177 -9.62 15.76 -7.12
C GLN A 177 -9.99 14.74 -8.21
N SER A 178 -9.23 13.66 -8.33
CA SER A 178 -9.52 12.61 -9.32
C SER A 178 -10.81 11.87 -8.99
N TYR A 179 -11.10 11.60 -7.71
CA TYR A 179 -12.39 11.02 -7.31
C TYR A 179 -13.55 11.98 -7.52
N GLU A 180 -13.39 13.28 -7.28
CA GLU A 180 -14.41 14.29 -7.62
C GLU A 180 -14.75 14.25 -9.11
N ARG A 181 -13.73 14.18 -9.97
CA ARG A 181 -13.92 14.03 -11.41
C ARG A 181 -14.61 12.71 -11.76
N ILE A 182 -14.17 11.59 -11.18
CA ILE A 182 -14.78 10.27 -11.42
C ILE A 182 -16.27 10.28 -11.03
N ALA A 183 -16.63 10.93 -9.91
CA ALA A 183 -18.02 11.04 -9.47
C ALA A 183 -18.89 11.73 -10.53
N VAL A 184 -18.40 12.83 -11.12
CA VAL A 184 -19.07 13.56 -12.21
C VAL A 184 -19.14 12.71 -13.48
N ASP A 185 -17.99 12.20 -13.96
CA ASP A 185 -17.87 11.48 -15.23
C ASP A 185 -18.68 10.17 -15.23
N ARG A 186 -18.81 9.51 -14.08
CA ARG A 186 -19.53 8.24 -13.93
C ARG A 186 -20.92 8.40 -13.36
N GLN A 187 -21.33 9.62 -13.04
CA GLN A 187 -22.65 9.95 -12.46
C GLN A 187 -22.95 9.09 -11.23
N VAL A 188 -21.99 9.05 -10.30
CA VAL A 188 -22.07 8.32 -9.02
C VAL A 188 -21.73 9.24 -7.86
N GLN A 189 -22.24 8.91 -6.68
CA GLN A 189 -21.86 9.56 -5.43
C GLN A 189 -20.68 8.82 -4.79
N LEU A 190 -19.60 9.55 -4.54
CA LEU A 190 -18.44 9.08 -3.79
C LEU A 190 -18.39 9.76 -2.42
N HIS A 191 -17.44 9.38 -1.57
CA HIS A 191 -17.28 10.02 -0.28
C HIS A 191 -16.92 11.50 -0.42
N ASN A 192 -17.34 12.30 0.56
CA ASN A 192 -17.17 13.74 0.52
C ASN A 192 -15.67 14.12 0.44
N PRO A 193 -15.22 14.83 -0.59
CA PRO A 193 -13.82 15.24 -0.75
C PRO A 193 -13.31 16.06 0.43
N ASN A 194 -14.16 16.87 1.07
CA ASN A 194 -13.78 17.63 2.27
C ASN A 194 -13.43 16.72 3.46
N GLU A 195 -14.07 15.54 3.59
CA GLU A 195 -13.67 14.56 4.61
C GLU A 195 -12.30 13.97 4.31
N HIS A 196 -11.97 13.75 3.03
CA HIS A 196 -10.63 13.32 2.64
C HIS A 196 -9.58 14.38 2.97
N LEU A 197 -9.88 15.66 2.73
CA LEU A 197 -8.98 16.77 3.06
C LEU A 197 -8.81 16.97 4.57
N ARG A 198 -9.89 16.86 5.35
CA ARG A 198 -9.81 16.84 6.83
C ARG A 198 -8.95 15.69 7.36
N VAL A 199 -8.93 14.55 6.68
CA VAL A 199 -8.01 13.45 7.01
C VAL A 199 -6.57 13.84 6.73
N LEU A 200 -6.30 14.47 5.57
CA LEU A 200 -4.97 14.94 5.22
C LEU A 200 -4.45 15.97 6.25
N ASP A 201 -5.30 16.90 6.70
CA ASP A 201 -4.92 17.94 7.67
C ASP A 201 -4.36 17.36 8.97
N ARG A 202 -4.82 16.16 9.39
CA ARG A 202 -4.28 15.47 10.58
C ARG A 202 -2.86 14.93 10.39
N TYR A 203 -2.37 14.85 9.16
CA TYR A 203 -1.01 14.42 8.83
C TYR A 203 -0.06 15.61 8.66
N LEU A 204 -0.55 16.84 8.82
CA LEU A 204 0.24 18.05 8.61
C LEU A 204 0.71 18.63 9.94
N ASN A 205 1.96 19.10 9.99
CA ASN A 205 2.47 20.01 11.00
C ASN A 205 2.82 21.33 10.30
N ASP A 206 2.32 22.46 10.81
CA ASP A 206 2.53 23.78 10.22
C ASP A 206 2.22 23.86 8.72
N GLY A 207 1.18 23.12 8.29
CA GLY A 207 0.71 23.09 6.90
C GLY A 207 1.54 22.22 5.94
N GLN A 208 2.55 21.50 6.44
CA GLN A 208 3.38 20.58 5.67
C GLN A 208 3.22 19.15 6.16
N PHE A 209 3.37 18.17 5.27
CA PHE A 209 3.29 16.76 5.65
C PHE A 209 4.36 16.41 6.69
N SER A 210 3.94 15.72 7.76
CA SER A 210 4.81 15.23 8.81
C SER A 210 4.68 13.71 8.89
N LEU A 211 5.80 13.01 8.65
CA LEU A 211 5.86 11.56 8.76
C LEU A 211 5.49 11.08 10.18
N GLU A 212 5.84 11.86 11.20
CA GLU A 212 5.49 11.59 12.59
C GLU A 212 3.99 11.80 12.87
N ALA A 213 3.39 12.88 12.37
CA ALA A 213 1.94 13.07 12.49
C ALA A 213 1.16 11.94 11.79
N PHE A 214 1.60 11.58 10.58
CA PHE A 214 1.07 10.45 9.83
C PHE A 214 1.21 9.11 10.59
N LYS A 215 2.36 8.88 11.22
CA LYS A 215 2.60 7.73 12.10
C LYS A 215 1.57 7.67 13.22
N GLN A 216 1.49 8.73 14.03
CA GLN A 216 0.62 8.78 15.20
C GLN A 216 -0.85 8.56 14.83
N GLU A 217 -1.34 9.28 13.82
CA GLU A 217 -2.73 9.20 13.39
C GLU A 217 -3.11 7.82 12.85
N THR A 218 -2.24 7.23 12.03
CA THR A 218 -2.58 5.98 11.34
C THR A 218 -2.31 4.74 12.17
N LEU A 219 -1.34 4.75 13.09
CA LEU A 219 -1.07 3.63 14.00
C LEU A 219 -2.13 3.47 15.07
N ILE A 220 -2.68 4.57 15.62
CA ILE A 220 -3.78 4.51 16.58
C ILE A 220 -5.01 3.83 15.96
N ARG A 221 -5.33 4.18 14.71
CA ARG A 221 -6.44 3.57 13.96
C ARG A 221 -6.19 2.10 13.67
N SER A 222 -4.96 1.74 13.30
CA SER A 222 -4.55 0.35 13.10
C SER A 222 -4.66 -0.48 14.38
N LEU A 223 -4.26 0.08 15.51
CA LEU A 223 -4.39 -0.59 16.80
C LEU A 223 -5.85 -0.81 17.19
N ALA A 224 -6.70 0.21 17.00
CA ALA A 224 -8.12 0.09 17.26
C ALA A 224 -8.78 -0.98 16.36
N ALA A 225 -8.37 -1.07 15.10
CA ALA A 225 -8.82 -2.12 14.19
C ALA A 225 -8.38 -3.52 14.64
N ALA A 226 -7.09 -3.69 14.97
CA ALA A 226 -6.56 -4.96 15.47
C ALA A 226 -7.26 -5.41 16.77
N ARG A 227 -7.54 -4.48 17.69
CA ARG A 227 -8.31 -4.77 18.92
C ARG A 227 -9.72 -5.29 18.62
N ARG A 228 -10.43 -4.67 17.68
CA ARG A 228 -11.76 -5.14 17.28
C ARG A 228 -11.70 -6.54 16.65
N GLU A 229 -10.71 -6.78 15.80
CA GLU A 229 -10.48 -8.07 15.14
C GLU A 229 -10.22 -9.20 16.15
N THR A 230 -9.47 -8.93 17.22
CA THR A 230 -9.26 -9.91 18.31
C THR A 230 -10.50 -10.21 19.15
N GLN A 231 -11.52 -9.34 19.10
CA GLN A 231 -12.77 -9.51 19.86
C GLN A 231 -13.86 -10.20 19.03
N THR A 232 -13.71 -10.25 17.71
CA THR A 232 -14.66 -10.87 16.79
C THR A 232 -14.23 -12.29 16.46
N SER A 233 -15.13 -13.26 16.63
CA SER A 233 -15.00 -14.61 16.08
C SER A 233 -15.77 -14.70 14.76
N HIS A 234 -15.16 -15.28 13.73
CA HIS A 234 -15.84 -15.56 12.47
C HIS A 234 -16.04 -17.08 12.31
N ASN A 235 -17.20 -17.52 11.84
CA ASN A 235 -17.53 -18.95 11.66
C ASN A 235 -16.62 -19.69 10.66
N MET A 236 -15.77 -18.97 9.93
CA MET A 236 -14.82 -19.52 8.96
C MET A 236 -13.37 -19.52 9.49
N GLU A 237 -13.14 -19.03 10.70
CA GLU A 237 -11.84 -19.08 11.36
C GLU A 237 -11.73 -20.39 12.13
N SER A 238 -10.71 -21.19 11.81
CA SER A 238 -10.39 -22.39 12.58
C SER A 238 -9.43 -22.02 13.72
N VAL A 239 -9.98 -21.54 14.83
CA VAL A 239 -9.20 -21.20 16.04
C VAL A 239 -9.31 -22.34 17.06
N SER A 240 -8.31 -23.21 17.09
CA SER A 240 -8.13 -24.34 18.01
C SER A 240 -8.08 -23.94 19.49
N SER A 241 -7.50 -22.79 19.83
CA SER A 241 -7.37 -22.32 21.23
C SER A 241 -8.48 -21.35 21.68
N GLY A 242 -9.26 -20.81 20.74
CA GLY A 242 -10.30 -19.80 20.98
C GLY A 242 -9.80 -18.41 21.42
N ILE A 243 -8.48 -18.18 21.54
CA ILE A 243 -7.93 -16.90 22.04
C ILE A 243 -7.09 -16.21 20.96
N LYS A 244 -7.63 -15.11 20.42
CA LYS A 244 -6.86 -14.19 19.58
C LYS A 244 -5.96 -13.29 20.42
N HIS A 245 -4.75 -13.06 19.93
CA HIS A 245 -3.73 -12.26 20.59
C HIS A 245 -3.44 -10.99 19.81
N LEU A 246 -2.87 -9.99 20.48
CA LEU A 246 -2.29 -8.82 19.80
C LEU A 246 -0.78 -8.96 19.78
N LEU A 247 -0.17 -8.75 18.63
CA LEU A 247 1.27 -8.76 18.46
C LEU A 247 1.75 -7.36 18.08
N TYR A 248 2.62 -6.81 18.94
CA TYR A 248 3.28 -5.53 18.72
C TYR A 248 4.72 -5.81 18.32
N ILE A 249 5.07 -5.46 17.09
CA ILE A 249 6.43 -5.62 16.59
C ILE A 249 7.01 -4.23 16.36
N SER A 250 8.27 -4.04 16.72
CA SER A 250 9.07 -2.93 16.24
C SER A 250 10.35 -3.44 15.57
N ASN A 251 11.09 -2.55 14.91
CA ASN A 251 12.36 -2.89 14.27
C ASN A 251 13.43 -1.82 14.53
N TYR A 252 14.68 -2.13 14.15
CA TYR A 252 15.81 -1.21 14.35
C TYR A 252 15.77 0.06 13.47
N LEU A 253 14.90 0.10 12.46
CA LEU A 253 14.67 1.26 11.59
C LEU A 253 13.55 2.19 12.11
N GLY A 254 13.01 1.93 13.31
CA GLY A 254 11.93 2.72 13.91
C GLY A 254 10.52 2.39 13.42
N GLY A 255 10.36 1.30 12.66
CA GLY A 255 9.05 0.80 12.22
C GLY A 255 8.24 0.19 13.37
N GLU A 256 6.92 0.33 13.29
CA GLU A 256 5.97 -0.19 14.29
C GLU A 256 4.80 -0.91 13.62
N TYR A 257 4.41 -2.04 14.18
CA TYR A 257 3.41 -2.94 13.59
C TYR A 257 2.44 -3.46 14.65
N HIS A 258 1.15 -3.24 14.41
CA HIS A 258 0.07 -3.82 15.19
C HIS A 258 -0.60 -4.93 14.37
N LEU A 259 -0.44 -6.18 14.82
CA LEU A 259 -0.96 -7.37 14.17
C LEU A 259 -1.93 -8.09 15.12
N ALA A 260 -2.99 -8.67 14.54
CA ALA A 260 -3.94 -9.52 15.24
C ALA A 260 -3.87 -10.93 14.61
N PRO A 261 -2.90 -11.78 15.00
CA PRO A 261 -2.87 -13.15 14.53
C PRO A 261 -4.10 -13.92 15.02
N ASP A 262 -4.61 -14.82 14.18
CA ASP A 262 -5.71 -15.71 14.54
C ASP A 262 -5.31 -16.67 15.66
N GLU A 263 -4.06 -17.16 15.61
CA GLU A 263 -3.50 -18.08 16.60
C GLU A 263 -2.04 -17.79 16.91
N VAL A 264 -1.63 -18.16 18.12
CA VAL A 264 -0.22 -18.16 18.55
C VAL A 264 0.08 -19.54 19.12
N PHE A 265 1.00 -20.27 18.49
CA PHE A 265 1.55 -21.50 19.04
C PHE A 265 2.71 -21.15 19.96
N GLN A 266 2.62 -21.55 21.22
CA GLN A 266 3.73 -21.51 22.14
C GLN A 266 4.47 -22.84 22.03
N ALA A 267 5.69 -22.80 21.51
CA ALA A 267 6.60 -23.95 21.48
C ALA A 267 7.19 -24.22 22.87
#